data_AF-A0A0N5B1J3-F1
#
_entry.id   AF-A0A0N5B1J3-F1
#
_cell.length_a   1.000
_cell.length_b   1.000
_cell.length_c   1.000
_cell.angle_alpha   90.00
_cell.angle_beta   90.00
_cell.angle_gamma   90.00
#
_symmetry.space_group_name_H-M   'P 1'
#
loop_
_entity.id
_entity.type
_entity.pdbx_description
1 polymer ?
#
loop_
_entity_poly.entity_id
_entity_poly.type
_entity_poly.pdbx_seq_one_letter_code
_entity_poly.pdbx_strand_id
1 'polypeptide(L)'
;MTKDEISNSELIKKAETRLFKEAQKTITQEEIKRWKLSKDQEELWRVSGRLALQLHNEKPIYIPREHPIVTQLILEAHENCGHFGTAYTLTAFRERFSIDKSRSHVKRILKEQCYKCRRYRTNKFALPAMDPLSEERKR
;
A
#
# COMPACT_ATOMS: atom_id res chain seq x y z
N MET A 1 0.77 -3.53 44.07
CA MET A 1 1.34 -4.13 42.84
C MET A 1 0.19 -4.48 41.90
N THR A 2 -0.38 -3.50 41.22
CA THR A 2 -1.46 -3.70 40.25
C THR A 2 -0.83 -3.67 38.86
N LYS A 3 -0.93 -4.79 38.15
CA LYS A 3 -0.54 -4.92 36.75
C LYS A 3 -1.32 -3.87 35.94
N ASP A 4 -0.61 -2.98 35.28
CA ASP A 4 -1.21 -1.98 34.39
C ASP A 4 -2.08 -2.68 33.34
N GLU A 5 -3.38 -2.37 33.32
CA GLU A 5 -4.27 -2.77 32.24
C GLU A 5 -3.89 -1.98 30.99
N ILE A 6 -2.96 -2.52 30.21
CA ILE A 6 -2.58 -1.95 28.92
C ILE A 6 -3.82 -1.99 28.02
N SER A 7 -4.25 -0.82 27.54
CA SER A 7 -5.37 -0.70 26.60
C SER A 7 -5.12 -1.53 25.33
N ASN A 8 -6.17 -2.16 24.80
CA ASN A 8 -6.10 -2.96 23.57
C ASN A 8 -5.48 -2.19 22.40
N SER A 9 -5.72 -0.87 22.29
CA SER A 9 -5.13 -0.05 21.23
C SER A 9 -3.60 0.05 21.35
N GLU A 10 -3.08 0.08 22.58
CA GLU A 10 -1.66 0.15 22.85
C GLU A 10 -0.98 -1.22 22.63
N LEU A 11 -1.69 -2.31 22.95
CA LEU A 11 -1.25 -3.66 22.60
C LEU A 11 -1.14 -3.86 21.09
N ILE A 12 -2.13 -3.38 20.31
CA ILE A 12 -2.11 -3.44 18.84
C ILE A 12 -0.92 -2.65 18.29
N LYS A 13 -0.70 -1.41 18.76
CA LYS A 13 0.46 -0.61 18.35
C LYS A 13 1.78 -1.32 18.63
N LYS A 14 1.95 -1.87 19.83
CA LYS A 14 3.15 -2.65 20.20
C LYS A 14 3.33 -3.87 19.31
N ALA A 15 2.25 -4.56 18.94
CA ALA A 15 2.30 -5.70 18.03
C ALA A 15 2.69 -5.29 16.61
N GLU A 16 2.11 -4.21 16.08
CA GLU A 16 2.47 -3.64 14.77
C GLU A 16 3.96 -3.27 14.71
N THR A 17 4.47 -2.53 15.69
CA THR A 17 5.88 -2.14 15.76
C THR A 17 6.80 -3.38 15.76
N ARG A 18 6.47 -4.43 16.51
CA ARG A 18 7.24 -5.69 16.50
C ARG A 18 7.24 -6.37 15.14
N LEU A 19 6.08 -6.41 14.48
CA LEU A 19 5.92 -7.01 13.17
C LEU A 19 6.76 -6.27 12.11
N PHE A 20 6.78 -4.93 12.14
CA PHE A 20 7.61 -4.14 11.25
C PHE A 20 9.11 -4.31 11.53
N LYS A 21 9.52 -4.39 12.80
CA LYS A 21 10.91 -4.72 13.15
C LYS A 21 11.35 -6.05 12.56
N GLU A 22 10.48 -7.06 12.63
CA GLU A 22 10.77 -8.38 12.05
C GLU A 22 10.94 -8.28 10.53
N ALA A 23 9.99 -7.63 9.86
CA ALA A 23 10.03 -7.44 8.41
C ALA A 23 11.29 -6.68 7.95
N GLN A 24 11.84 -5.81 8.80
CA GLN A 24 13.01 -5.00 8.49
C GLN A 24 14.35 -5.70 8.71
N LYS A 25 14.38 -6.89 9.33
CA LYS A 25 15.63 -7.65 9.52
C LYS A 25 16.31 -8.05 8.22
N THR A 26 15.55 -8.17 7.13
CA THR A 26 16.08 -8.55 5.81
C THR A 26 16.66 -7.37 5.02
N ILE A 27 16.64 -6.15 5.58
CA ILE A 27 17.16 -4.95 4.91
C ILE A 27 18.68 -5.01 4.83
N THR A 28 19.21 -4.82 3.62
CA THR A 28 20.65 -4.81 3.36
C THR A 28 21.27 -3.41 3.53
N GLN A 29 22.59 -3.34 3.74
CA GLN A 29 23.33 -2.07 3.80
C GLN A 29 23.22 -1.26 2.49
N GLU A 30 23.12 -1.95 1.35
CA GLU A 30 22.93 -1.32 0.04
C GLU A 30 21.57 -0.61 -0.04
N GLU A 31 20.51 -1.23 0.47
CA GLU A 31 19.18 -0.63 0.54
C GLU A 31 19.14 0.56 1.48
N ILE A 32 19.81 0.48 2.64
CA ILE A 32 19.93 1.60 3.59
C ILE A 32 20.53 2.82 2.90
N LYS A 33 21.65 2.63 2.17
CA LYS A 33 22.32 3.72 1.44
C LYS A 33 21.47 4.24 0.29
N ARG A 34 20.89 3.35 -0.50
CA ARG A 34 20.09 3.68 -1.69
C ARG A 34 18.84 4.50 -1.34
N TRP A 35 18.11 4.08 -0.30
CA TRP A 35 16.85 4.71 0.11
C TRP A 35 17.04 5.77 1.21
N LYS A 36 18.28 6.04 1.62
CA LYS A 36 18.62 6.99 2.69
C LYS A 36 17.80 6.71 3.94
N LEU A 37 17.84 5.46 4.39
CA LEU A 37 17.08 5.02 5.56
C LEU A 37 17.71 5.53 6.85
N SER A 38 16.87 5.94 7.79
CA SER A 38 17.27 6.34 9.14
C SER A 38 16.36 5.69 10.17
N LYS A 39 16.91 5.23 11.29
CA LYS A 39 16.11 4.73 12.41
C LYS A 39 15.36 5.87 13.11
N ASP A 40 14.15 5.59 13.58
CA ASP A 40 13.39 6.46 14.49
C ASP A 40 13.62 6.07 15.97
N GLN A 41 12.85 6.69 16.87
CA GLN A 41 12.86 6.39 18.31
C GLN A 41 12.43 4.95 18.63
N GLU A 42 11.65 4.32 17.74
CA GLU A 42 11.22 2.93 17.87
C GLU A 42 12.20 1.95 17.22
N GLU A 43 13.35 2.40 16.71
CA GLU A 43 14.32 1.64 15.92
C GLU A 43 13.83 1.11 14.57
N LEU A 44 12.75 1.67 14.02
CA LEU A 44 12.25 1.32 12.70
C LEU A 44 13.01 2.11 11.62
N TRP A 45 13.40 1.43 10.54
CA TRP A 45 13.94 2.08 9.37
C TRP A 45 12.86 2.91 8.66
N ARG A 46 13.09 4.20 8.53
CA ARG A 46 12.21 5.15 7.82
C ARG A 46 12.95 5.83 6.68
N VAL A 47 12.22 6.13 5.61
CA VAL A 47 12.76 6.87 4.46
C VAL A 47 12.97 8.33 4.83
N SER A 48 14.17 8.88 4.59
CA SER A 48 14.47 10.30 4.80
C SER A 48 14.61 11.10 3.51
N GLY A 49 14.45 12.42 3.62
CA GLY A 49 14.69 13.41 2.54
C GLY A 49 13.48 13.71 1.65
N ARG A 50 13.72 14.17 0.41
CA ARG A 50 12.69 14.56 -0.57
C ARG A 50 11.69 13.44 -0.93
N LEU A 51 11.99 12.20 -0.58
CA LEU A 51 11.14 11.02 -0.80
C LEU A 51 10.13 10.79 0.33
N ALA A 52 10.27 11.49 1.46
CA ALA A 52 9.31 11.46 2.54
C ALA A 52 8.15 12.40 2.21
N LEU A 53 6.97 11.85 1.92
CA LEU A 53 5.73 12.63 1.91
C LEU A 53 5.38 12.93 3.38
N GLN A 54 5.60 14.17 3.82
CA GLN A 54 5.34 14.60 5.20
C GLN A 54 3.93 15.16 5.35
N LEU A 55 2.91 14.34 5.15
CA LEU A 55 1.53 14.78 5.42
C LEU A 55 1.28 14.99 6.94
N HIS A 56 1.99 14.26 7.81
CA HIS A 56 1.73 14.25 9.26
C HIS A 56 3.01 14.31 10.12
N ASN A 57 4.09 14.97 9.66
CA ASN A 57 5.41 15.05 10.30
C ASN A 57 6.14 13.72 10.55
N GLU A 58 5.49 12.58 10.39
CA GLU A 58 6.11 11.26 10.46
C GLU A 58 6.64 10.83 9.09
N LYS A 59 7.87 10.31 9.07
CA LYS A 59 8.47 9.73 7.86
C LYS A 59 7.87 8.34 7.62
N PRO A 60 7.61 7.91 6.38
CA PRO A 60 7.05 6.59 6.13
C PRO A 60 8.04 5.47 6.52
N ILE A 61 7.50 4.39 7.07
CA ILE A 61 8.23 3.17 7.45
C ILE A 61 8.66 2.44 6.18
N TYR A 62 9.94 2.13 6.05
CA TYR A 62 10.43 1.35 4.94
C TYR A 62 10.19 -0.14 5.18
N ILE A 63 9.58 -0.82 4.22
CA ILE A 63 9.35 -2.28 4.28
C ILE A 63 9.95 -2.91 3.02
N PRO A 64 10.72 -4.02 3.15
CA PRO A 64 11.17 -4.78 1.99
C PRO A 64 9.99 -5.24 1.14
N ARG A 65 10.08 -4.99 -0.17
CA ARG A 65 8.96 -5.18 -1.12
C ARG A 65 8.46 -6.62 -1.13
N GLU A 66 9.37 -7.58 -0.98
CA GLU A 66 9.11 -9.01 -1.03
C GLU A 66 8.42 -9.53 0.24
N HIS A 67 8.37 -8.74 1.32
CA HIS A 67 7.78 -9.18 2.56
C HIS A 67 6.24 -9.35 2.42
N PRO A 68 5.65 -10.47 2.85
CA PRO A 68 4.23 -10.76 2.66
C PRO A 68 3.27 -9.67 3.20
N ILE A 69 3.69 -8.99 4.27
CA ILE A 69 2.89 -7.90 4.88
C ILE A 69 2.58 -6.76 3.91
N VAL A 70 3.47 -6.48 2.95
CA VAL A 70 3.31 -5.37 1.99
C VAL A 70 2.02 -5.55 1.19
N THR A 71 1.69 -6.78 0.85
CA THR A 71 0.45 -7.12 0.16
C THR A 71 -0.77 -6.73 0.99
N GLN A 72 -0.79 -7.09 2.27
CA GLN A 72 -1.90 -6.81 3.17
C GLN A 72 -2.07 -5.29 3.36
N LEU A 73 -0.98 -4.56 3.60
CA LEU A 73 -1.00 -3.11 3.75
C LEU A 73 -1.51 -2.38 2.50
N ILE A 74 -1.15 -2.86 1.30
CA ILE A 74 -1.65 -2.30 0.04
C ILE A 74 -3.15 -2.57 -0.12
N LEU A 75 -3.61 -3.78 0.21
CA LEU A 75 -5.02 -4.15 0.11
C LEU A 75 -5.88 -3.36 1.12
N GLU A 76 -5.39 -3.19 2.35
CA GLU A 76 -6.02 -2.36 3.37
C GLU A 76 -6.13 -0.90 2.91
N ALA A 77 -5.03 -0.29 2.44
CA ALA A 77 -5.05 1.07 1.90
C ALA A 77 -6.01 1.21 0.72
N HIS A 78 -6.11 0.18 -0.13
CA HIS A 78 -7.01 0.14 -1.27
C HIS A 78 -8.49 0.04 -0.87
N GLU A 79 -8.79 -0.75 0.16
CA GLU A 79 -10.14 -0.88 0.72
C GLU A 79 -10.57 0.40 1.43
N ASN A 80 -9.69 1.00 2.24
CA ASN A 80 -9.93 2.28 2.91
C ASN A 80 -10.16 3.42 1.92
N CYS A 81 -9.51 3.37 0.76
CA CYS A 81 -9.77 4.30 -0.33
C CYS A 81 -10.89 3.83 -1.28
N GLY A 82 -11.84 3.00 -0.85
CA GLY A 82 -13.03 2.67 -1.64
C GLY A 82 -12.76 2.03 -3.00
N HIS A 83 -11.67 1.27 -3.13
CA HIS A 83 -11.25 0.62 -4.38
C HIS A 83 -10.86 1.55 -5.54
N PHE A 84 -10.46 2.79 -5.26
CA PHE A 84 -9.94 3.69 -6.28
C PHE A 84 -8.66 3.15 -6.97
N GLY A 85 -8.31 3.76 -8.10
CA GLY A 85 -7.20 3.32 -8.94
C GLY A 85 -5.84 3.39 -8.26
N THR A 86 -4.82 2.90 -8.97
CA THR A 86 -3.44 2.75 -8.45
C THR A 86 -2.86 4.03 -7.86
N ALA A 87 -3.14 5.18 -8.46
CA ALA A 87 -2.60 6.46 -7.98
C ALA A 87 -3.11 6.79 -6.57
N TYR A 88 -4.40 6.60 -6.32
CA TYR A 88 -5.03 6.94 -5.04
C TYR A 88 -4.57 6.01 -3.93
N THR A 89 -4.59 4.70 -4.19
CA THR A 89 -4.05 3.69 -3.26
C THR A 89 -2.57 3.93 -2.98
N LEU A 90 -1.77 4.29 -3.99
CA LEU A 90 -0.35 4.58 -3.80
C LEU A 90 -0.13 5.80 -2.91
N THR A 91 -0.96 6.85 -3.04
CA THR A 91 -0.89 8.03 -2.17
C THR A 91 -1.23 7.66 -0.73
N ALA A 92 -2.35 6.97 -0.50
CA ALA A 92 -2.75 6.52 0.84
C ALA A 92 -1.70 5.59 1.48
N PHE A 93 -1.16 4.64 0.70
CA PHE A 93 -0.10 3.75 1.17
C PHE A 93 1.17 4.52 1.58
N ARG A 94 1.53 5.57 0.83
CA ARG A 94 2.72 6.40 1.07
C ARG A 94 2.62 7.32 2.28
N GLU A 95 1.43 7.50 2.86
CA GLU A 95 1.28 8.25 4.12
C GLU A 95 1.98 7.55 5.28
N ARG A 96 2.02 6.21 5.27
CA ARG A 96 2.59 5.41 6.36
C ARG A 96 3.78 4.56 5.93
N PHE A 97 3.84 4.12 4.67
CA PHE A 97 4.77 3.08 4.23
C PHE A 97 5.53 3.43 2.96
N SER A 98 6.71 2.85 2.79
CA SER A 98 7.53 2.99 1.61
C SER A 98 8.19 1.68 1.21
N ILE A 99 8.15 1.36 -0.08
CA ILE A 99 8.74 0.15 -0.68
C ILE A 99 9.41 0.49 -2.01
N ASP A 100 10.39 -0.32 -2.42
CA ASP A 100 10.98 -0.22 -3.77
C ASP A 100 9.93 -0.52 -4.85
N LYS A 101 10.00 0.19 -5.98
CA LYS A 101 9.09 0.08 -7.14
C LYS A 101 7.60 0.07 -6.75
N SER A 102 7.24 0.85 -5.73
CA SER A 102 5.89 0.89 -5.14
C SER A 102 4.76 0.96 -6.17
N ARG A 103 4.85 1.82 -7.19
CA ARG A 103 3.80 1.97 -8.20
C ARG A 103 3.52 0.69 -8.98
N SER A 104 4.55 -0.01 -9.46
CA SER A 104 4.36 -1.25 -10.23
C SER A 104 3.88 -2.38 -9.32
N HIS A 105 4.37 -2.43 -8.09
CA HIS A 105 3.94 -3.43 -7.12
C HIS A 105 2.47 -3.25 -6.72
N VAL A 106 2.05 -2.02 -6.37
CA VAL A 106 0.64 -1.69 -6.10
C VAL A 106 -0.24 -2.05 -7.29
N LYS A 107 0.13 -1.63 -8.52
CA LYS A 107 -0.64 -1.97 -9.73
C LYS A 107 -0.85 -3.49 -9.88
N ARG A 108 0.19 -4.29 -9.62
CA ARG A 108 0.13 -5.76 -9.67
C ARG A 108 -0.82 -6.32 -8.60
N ILE A 109 -0.65 -5.93 -7.34
CA ILE A 109 -1.50 -6.38 -6.23
C ILE A 109 -2.97 -6.04 -6.47
N LEU A 110 -3.26 -4.81 -6.89
CA LEU A 110 -4.64 -4.40 -7.20
C LEU A 110 -5.24 -5.22 -8.36
N LYS A 111 -4.44 -5.60 -9.35
CA LYS A 111 -4.89 -6.41 -10.50
C LYS A 111 -5.17 -7.86 -10.12
N GLU A 112 -4.27 -8.47 -9.37
CA GLU A 112 -4.24 -9.93 -9.16
C GLU A 112 -4.99 -10.35 -7.89
N GLN A 113 -4.89 -9.57 -6.82
CA GLN A 113 -5.25 -10.00 -5.47
C GLN A 113 -6.51 -9.32 -4.90
N CYS A 114 -6.86 -8.13 -5.38
CA CYS A 114 -8.11 -7.49 -4.99
C CYS A 114 -9.31 -8.22 -5.64
N TYR A 115 -9.99 -9.09 -4.89
CA TYR A 115 -11.13 -9.85 -5.38
C TYR A 115 -12.25 -8.97 -5.94
N LYS A 116 -12.61 -7.89 -5.24
CA LYS A 116 -13.66 -6.94 -5.66
C LYS A 116 -13.30 -6.33 -7.03
N CYS A 117 -12.11 -5.75 -7.18
CA CYS A 117 -11.69 -5.18 -8.46
C CYS A 117 -11.44 -6.22 -9.56
N ARG A 118 -11.09 -7.46 -9.21
CA ARG A 118 -10.99 -8.56 -10.19
C ARG A 118 -12.36 -8.92 -10.73
N ARG A 119 -13.37 -9.03 -9.85
CA ARG A 119 -14.78 -9.25 -10.20
C ARG A 119 -15.33 -8.14 -11.10
N TYR A 120 -15.04 -6.87 -10.82
CA TYR A 120 -15.51 -5.77 -11.70
C TYR A 120 -14.80 -5.71 -13.05
N ARG A 121 -13.61 -6.33 -13.18
CA ARG A 121 -12.84 -6.38 -14.42
C ARG A 121 -13.12 -7.61 -15.28
N THR A 122 -13.86 -8.60 -14.80
CA THR A 122 -14.24 -9.73 -15.64
C THR A 122 -15.00 -9.24 -16.86
N ASN A 123 -14.73 -9.83 -18.03
CA ASN A 123 -15.36 -9.43 -19.28
C ASN A 123 -16.87 -9.32 -19.08
N LYS A 124 -17.42 -8.16 -19.44
CA LYS A 124 -18.86 -8.02 -19.63
C LYS A 124 -19.26 -8.99 -20.74
N PHE A 125 -20.48 -9.52 -20.68
CA PHE A 125 -21.05 -10.23 -21.81
C PHE A 125 -20.90 -9.37 -23.06
N ALA A 126 -20.60 -10.01 -24.20
CA ALA A 126 -20.54 -9.30 -25.46
C ALA A 126 -21.84 -8.52 -25.63
N LEU A 127 -21.72 -7.22 -25.86
CA LEU A 127 -22.88 -6.42 -26.21
C LEU A 127 -23.41 -6.96 -27.56
N PRO A 128 -24.74 -7.00 -27.76
CA PRO A 128 -25.28 -7.31 -29.07
C PRO A 128 -24.71 -6.33 -30.10
N ALA A 129 -24.66 -6.75 -31.36
CA ALA A 129 -24.34 -5.83 -32.44
C ALA A 129 -25.27 -4.61 -32.35
N MET A 130 -24.71 -3.41 -32.46
CA MET A 130 -25.55 -2.22 -32.53
C MET A 130 -26.36 -2.27 -33.82
N ASP A 131 -27.63 -1.92 -33.73
CA ASP A 131 -28.46 -1.74 -34.91
C ASP A 131 -27.82 -0.69 -35.84
N PRO A 132 -27.90 -0.89 -37.17
CA PRO A 132 -27.45 0.11 -38.11
C PRO A 132 -28.18 1.43 -37.86
N LEU A 133 -27.44 2.53 -37.95
CA LEU A 133 -28.03 3.87 -37.87
C LEU A 133 -29.15 4.01 -38.92
N SER A 134 -30.21 4.76 -38.59
CA SER A 134 -31.22 5.12 -39.59
C SER A 134 -30.59 5.95 -40.72
N GLU A 135 -31.13 5.86 -41.93
CA GLU A 135 -30.61 6.58 -43.11
C GLU A 135 -30.50 8.09 -42.86
N GLU A 136 -31.46 8.68 -42.16
CA GLU A 136 -31.48 10.10 -41.77
C GLU A 136 -30.29 10.52 -40.87
N ARG A 137 -29.63 9.54 -40.22
CA ARG A 137 -28.48 9.71 -39.33
C ARG A 137 -27.16 9.33 -39.98
N LYS A 138 -27.18 8.78 -41.20
CA LYS A 138 -25.97 8.53 -42.00
C LYS A 138 -25.61 9.84 -42.70
N ARG A 139 -24.43 10.38 -42.38
CA ARG A 139 -23.89 11.65 -42.91
C ARG A 139 -23.54 11.55 -44.39
#